data_AF-A0A1L7NF05-F1
#
_entry.id   AF-A0A1L7NF05-F1
#
_cell.length_a   1.000
_cell.length_b   1.000
_cell.length_c   1.000
_cell.angle_alpha   90.00
_cell.angle_beta   90.00
_cell.angle_gamma   90.00
#
_symmetry.space_group_name_H-M   'P 1'
#
loop_
_entity.id
_entity.type
_entity.pdbx_description
1 polymer ?
#
loop_
_entity_poly.entity_id
_entity_poly.type
_entity_poly.pdbx_seq_one_letter_code
_entity_poly.pdbx_strand_id
1 'polypeptide(L)'
;MSELGYCEGDSCGRDGCVGVIESHKVVNCSCHISPPCGACTAPRGYCEACGWEESEDPPPAPEPYKGKPWQPPEPRPLDPSKVDWRFVPHTNFSMIKEGVYPLHMTREEVEREVIGTFGGRFEQFGNGRFKYIAYTD
;
A
#
# COMPACT_ATOMS: atom_id res chain seq x y z
N MET A 1 27.87 -9.91 -27.90
CA MET A 1 27.66 -9.71 -26.46
C MET A 1 27.83 -11.07 -25.84
N SER A 2 28.89 -11.29 -25.07
CA SER A 2 29.07 -12.57 -24.39
C SER A 2 27.93 -12.72 -23.39
N GLU A 3 27.18 -13.82 -23.49
CA GLU A 3 26.15 -14.15 -22.50
C GLU A 3 26.86 -14.37 -21.16
N LEU A 4 26.64 -13.48 -20.19
CA LEU A 4 27.17 -13.63 -18.84
C LEU A 4 26.43 -14.77 -18.15
N GLY A 5 27.16 -15.65 -17.49
CA GLY A 5 26.56 -16.68 -16.63
C GLY A 5 26.00 -16.06 -15.35
N TYR A 6 24.95 -16.68 -14.81
CA TYR A 6 24.37 -16.31 -13.51
C TYR A 6 23.97 -17.52 -12.67
N CYS A 7 23.82 -18.70 -13.27
CA CYS A 7 23.48 -19.93 -12.56
C CYS A 7 24.71 -20.79 -12.26
N GLU A 8 24.61 -21.63 -11.23
CA GLU A 8 25.64 -22.62 -10.90
C GLU A 8 25.91 -23.53 -12.11
N GLY A 9 27.17 -23.67 -12.49
CA GLY A 9 27.61 -24.41 -13.67
C GLY A 9 27.70 -23.59 -14.97
N ASP A 10 27.19 -22.34 -14.99
CA ASP A 10 27.36 -21.46 -16.14
C ASP A 10 28.82 -21.02 -16.29
N SER A 11 29.21 -20.74 -17.54
CA SER A 11 30.48 -20.02 -17.80
C SER A 11 30.36 -18.57 -17.39
N CYS A 12 31.33 -18.05 -16.64
CA CYS A 12 31.26 -16.72 -16.04
C CYS A 12 31.14 -15.59 -17.08
N GLY A 13 32.10 -15.49 -18.02
CA GLY A 13 32.07 -14.52 -19.11
C GLY A 13 32.35 -13.06 -18.72
N ARG A 14 32.42 -12.72 -17.42
CA ARG A 14 32.75 -11.37 -16.92
C ARG A 14 34.21 -11.04 -17.23
N ASP A 15 34.46 -9.91 -17.87
CA ASP A 15 35.80 -9.47 -18.30
C ASP A 15 36.58 -10.52 -19.11
N GLY A 16 35.88 -11.37 -19.86
CA GLY A 16 36.49 -12.47 -20.63
C GLY A 16 36.92 -13.67 -19.77
N CYS A 17 36.48 -13.74 -18.51
CA CYS A 17 36.74 -14.86 -17.61
C CYS A 17 36.12 -16.16 -18.15
N VAL A 18 36.95 -17.20 -18.24
CA VAL A 18 36.56 -18.57 -18.65
C VAL A 18 36.27 -19.49 -17.45
N GLY A 19 36.10 -18.91 -16.26
CA GLY A 19 35.73 -19.65 -15.05
C GLY A 19 34.28 -20.14 -15.08
N VAL A 20 33.94 -20.96 -14.09
CA VAL A 20 32.59 -21.49 -13.87
C VAL A 20 31.99 -20.82 -12.64
N ILE A 21 30.68 -20.61 -12.63
CA ILE A 21 29.96 -20.07 -11.47
C ILE A 21 29.64 -21.21 -10.51
N GLU A 22 29.99 -21.01 -9.25
CA GLU A 22 29.69 -21.89 -8.12
C GLU A 22 28.70 -21.21 -7.18
N SER A 23 28.14 -21.98 -6.22
CA SER A 23 27.19 -21.46 -5.24
C SER A 23 27.66 -21.70 -3.81
N HIS A 24 27.68 -20.65 -3.00
CA HIS A 24 27.99 -20.76 -1.57
C HIS A 24 27.02 -21.72 -0.87
N LYS A 25 27.53 -22.51 0.08
CA LYS A 25 26.67 -23.40 0.89
C LYS A 25 25.72 -22.58 1.77
N VAL A 26 24.48 -23.04 1.89
CA VAL A 26 23.51 -22.46 2.82
C VAL A 26 23.94 -22.80 4.25
N VAL A 27 24.31 -21.77 5.03
CA VAL A 27 24.62 -21.88 6.45
C VAL A 27 23.54 -21.13 7.24
N ASN A 28 23.15 -21.63 8.40
CA ASN A 28 22.12 -21.03 9.27
C ASN A 28 20.70 -20.92 8.65
N CYS A 29 20.24 -21.90 7.85
CA CYS A 29 18.82 -21.91 7.40
C CYS A 29 17.88 -22.10 8.60
N SER A 30 16.93 -21.17 8.69
CA SER A 30 15.84 -21.16 9.66
C SER A 30 14.48 -21.44 9.01
N CYS A 31 14.49 -22.16 7.88
CA CYS A 31 13.34 -22.44 7.04
C CYS A 31 12.18 -23.12 7.79
N HIS A 32 12.47 -23.81 8.89
CA HIS A 32 11.47 -24.43 9.77
C HIS A 32 10.70 -23.42 10.65
N ILE A 33 11.24 -22.21 10.86
CA ILE A 33 10.63 -21.13 11.65
C ILE A 33 10.08 -20.02 10.74
N SER A 34 10.82 -19.69 9.67
CA SER A 34 10.48 -18.58 8.77
C SER A 34 10.80 -18.94 7.32
N PRO A 35 9.91 -19.71 6.65
CA PRO A 35 10.03 -19.96 5.22
C PRO A 35 9.40 -18.83 4.37
N PRO A 36 10.04 -18.39 3.27
CA PRO A 36 11.42 -18.69 2.89
C PRO A 36 12.41 -17.91 3.77
N CYS A 37 13.49 -18.56 4.24
CA CYS A 37 14.46 -17.88 5.09
C CYS A 37 15.50 -17.13 4.24
N GLY A 38 16.05 -16.06 4.80
CA GLY A 38 17.05 -15.23 4.12
C GLY A 38 18.28 -16.01 3.64
N ALA A 39 18.73 -17.04 4.38
CA ALA A 39 19.86 -17.86 3.97
C ALA A 39 19.59 -18.68 2.69
N CYS A 40 18.32 -19.01 2.41
CA CYS A 40 17.93 -19.74 1.20
C CYS A 40 17.61 -18.84 0.02
N THR A 41 17.20 -17.60 0.27
CA THR A 41 16.83 -16.64 -0.79
C THR A 41 17.88 -15.59 -1.07
N ALA A 42 18.96 -15.54 -0.28
CA ALA A 42 20.08 -14.67 -0.57
C ALA A 42 20.76 -15.11 -1.88
N PRO A 43 21.30 -14.15 -2.66
CA PRO A 43 22.27 -14.41 -3.72
C PRO A 43 23.43 -15.27 -3.19
N ARG A 44 23.85 -16.28 -3.94
CA ARG A 44 24.91 -17.23 -3.53
C ARG A 44 25.90 -17.54 -4.64
N GLY A 45 25.66 -17.08 -5.86
CA GLY A 45 26.55 -17.30 -6.99
C GLY A 45 27.88 -16.58 -6.82
N TYR A 46 28.97 -17.24 -7.16
CA TYR A 46 30.30 -16.63 -7.18
C TYR A 46 31.20 -17.28 -8.24
N CYS A 47 32.29 -16.62 -8.62
CA CYS A 47 33.29 -17.17 -9.53
C CYS A 47 34.70 -17.06 -8.94
N GLU A 48 35.30 -18.19 -8.55
CA GLU A 48 36.67 -18.25 -8.01
C GLU A 48 37.72 -17.64 -8.96
N ALA A 49 37.52 -17.76 -10.27
CA ALA A 49 38.53 -17.36 -11.26
C ALA A 49 38.70 -15.84 -11.39
N CYS A 50 37.62 -15.07 -11.23
CA CYS A 50 37.66 -13.60 -11.33
C CYS A 50 37.22 -12.89 -10.04
N GLY A 51 36.78 -13.63 -9.02
CA GLY A 51 36.34 -13.08 -7.73
C GLY A 51 34.97 -12.40 -7.78
N TRP A 52 34.15 -12.65 -8.79
CA TRP A 52 32.79 -12.09 -8.84
C TRP A 52 31.90 -12.75 -7.77
N GLU A 53 31.07 -11.93 -7.11
CA GLU A 53 30.10 -12.34 -6.10
C GLU A 53 28.71 -11.77 -6.44
N GLU A 54 27.70 -12.62 -6.57
CA GLU A 54 26.30 -12.23 -6.87
C GLU A 54 25.74 -11.30 -5.78
N SER A 55 26.23 -11.43 -4.55
CA SER A 55 25.83 -10.59 -3.42
C SER A 55 26.29 -9.13 -3.53
N GLU A 56 27.28 -8.85 -4.37
CA GLU A 56 27.81 -7.51 -4.63
C GLU A 56 27.09 -6.82 -5.80
N ASP A 57 26.37 -7.58 -6.63
CA ASP A 57 25.59 -7.01 -7.72
C ASP A 57 24.44 -6.16 -7.17
N PRO A 58 24.27 -4.91 -7.64
CA PRO A 58 23.14 -4.10 -7.23
C PRO A 58 21.84 -4.78 -7.67
N PRO A 59 20.78 -4.72 -6.85
CA PRO A 59 19.50 -5.25 -7.26
C PRO A 59 19.03 -4.53 -8.54
N PRO A 60 18.34 -5.23 -9.46
CA PRO A 60 17.82 -4.59 -10.65
C PRO A 60 16.93 -3.42 -10.24
N ALA A 61 17.07 -2.31 -10.96
CA ALA A 61 16.19 -1.17 -10.75
C ALA A 61 14.73 -1.66 -10.90
N PRO A 62 13.83 -1.30 -9.97
CA PRO A 62 12.44 -1.69 -10.07
C PRO A 62 11.90 -1.17 -11.40
N GLU A 63 11.22 -2.02 -12.16
CA GLU A 63 10.55 -1.55 -13.35
C GLU A 63 9.56 -0.44 -12.97
N PRO A 64 9.53 0.69 -13.71
CA PRO A 64 8.53 1.71 -13.46
C PRO A 64 7.14 1.08 -13.62
N TYR A 65 6.23 1.43 -12.71
CA TYR A 65 4.86 0.97 -12.80
C TYR A 65 4.24 1.38 -14.15
N LYS A 66 3.90 0.38 -14.97
CA LYS A 66 3.37 0.59 -16.33
C LYS A 66 1.86 0.84 -16.38
N GLY A 67 1.17 0.76 -15.23
CA GLY A 67 -0.28 0.93 -15.14
C GLY A 67 -0.72 2.38 -14.92
N LYS A 68 -2.02 2.60 -14.90
CA LYS A 68 -2.59 3.89 -14.47
C LYS A 68 -2.58 3.95 -12.95
N PRO A 69 -2.13 5.06 -12.32
CA PRO A 69 -2.30 5.24 -10.88
C PRO A 69 -3.76 5.03 -10.48
N TRP A 70 -3.99 4.38 -9.34
CA TRP A 70 -5.33 4.27 -8.79
C TRP A 70 -5.88 5.68 -8.54
N GLN A 71 -7.11 5.91 -9.01
CA GLN A 71 -7.85 7.14 -8.77
C GLN A 71 -9.01 6.79 -7.84
N PRO A 72 -9.24 7.59 -6.77
CA PRO A 72 -10.43 7.41 -5.97
C PRO A 72 -11.66 7.62 -6.84
N PRO A 73 -12.73 6.82 -6.67
CA PRO A 73 -13.98 7.06 -7.36
C PRO A 73 -14.53 8.43 -6.97
N GLU A 74 -15.13 9.12 -7.93
CA GLU A 74 -15.83 10.37 -7.64
C GLU A 74 -16.94 10.12 -6.61
N PRO A 75 -17.03 10.94 -5.55
CA PRO A 75 -18.10 10.79 -4.58
C PRO A 75 -19.47 10.94 -5.23
N ARG A 76 -20.44 10.15 -4.77
CA ARG A 76 -21.82 10.30 -5.22
C ARG A 76 -22.33 11.73 -4.99
N PRO A 77 -23.10 12.31 -5.94
CA PRO A 77 -23.84 13.52 -5.70
C PRO A 77 -24.80 13.33 -4.50
N LEU A 78 -24.93 14.36 -3.68
CA LEU A 78 -25.89 14.38 -2.58
C LEU A 78 -27.21 15.00 -3.04
N ASP A 79 -28.32 14.42 -2.59
CA ASP A 79 -29.68 14.84 -2.94
C ASP A 79 -30.25 15.83 -1.91
N PRO A 80 -30.45 17.12 -2.24
CA PRO A 80 -30.96 18.13 -1.31
C PRO A 80 -32.43 17.96 -0.92
N SER A 81 -33.17 17.05 -1.57
CA SER A 81 -34.60 16.81 -1.27
C SER A 81 -34.82 15.98 0.01
N LYS A 82 -33.76 15.39 0.56
CA LYS A 82 -33.75 14.60 1.79
C LYS A 82 -32.48 14.90 2.59
N VAL A 83 -32.40 14.42 3.83
CA VAL A 83 -31.13 14.43 4.55
C VAL A 83 -30.22 13.40 3.90
N ASP A 84 -29.20 13.89 3.21
CA ASP A 84 -28.28 13.04 2.47
C ASP A 84 -26.85 13.39 2.80
N TRP A 85 -26.05 12.38 3.15
CA TRP A 85 -24.70 12.60 3.62
C TRP A 85 -23.75 11.47 3.21
N ARG A 86 -22.47 11.82 3.19
CA ARG A 86 -21.38 10.88 2.97
C ARG A 86 -20.45 10.86 4.17
N PHE A 87 -19.81 9.71 4.34
CA PHE A 87 -18.72 9.55 5.29
C PHE A 87 -17.48 10.28 4.79
N VAL A 88 -16.85 11.02 5.69
CA VAL A 88 -15.50 11.54 5.52
C VAL A 88 -14.63 11.00 6.68
N PRO A 89 -13.47 10.39 6.37
CA PRO A 89 -12.54 9.92 7.39
C PRO A 89 -12.18 11.02 8.41
N HIS A 90 -12.10 10.64 9.67
CA HIS A 90 -11.72 11.52 10.77
C HIS A 90 -10.80 10.75 11.75
N THR A 91 -11.04 10.82 13.06
CA THR A 91 -10.24 10.10 14.06
C THR A 91 -10.75 8.69 14.30
N ASN A 92 -10.00 7.90 15.07
CA ASN A 92 -10.38 6.52 15.40
C ASN A 92 -11.72 6.38 16.15
N PHE A 93 -12.17 7.42 16.86
CA PHE A 93 -13.37 7.41 17.72
C PHE A 93 -14.47 8.35 17.20
N SER A 94 -14.35 8.85 15.96
CA SER A 94 -15.38 9.70 15.40
C SER A 94 -15.39 9.73 13.89
N MET A 95 -16.55 10.04 13.33
CA MET A 95 -16.83 10.06 11.91
C MET A 95 -17.38 11.43 11.51
N ILE A 96 -16.84 12.03 10.45
CA ILE A 96 -17.46 13.21 9.85
C ILE A 96 -18.55 12.75 8.88
N LYS A 97 -19.75 13.29 9.05
CA LYS A 97 -20.86 13.22 8.10
C LYS A 97 -21.02 14.58 7.45
N GLU A 98 -20.62 14.68 6.18
CA GLU A 98 -20.81 15.87 5.35
C GLU A 98 -22.05 15.66 4.49
N GLY A 99 -23.00 16.59 4.56
CA GLY A 99 -24.32 16.37 3.99
C GLY A 99 -25.08 17.62 3.58
N VAL A 100 -26.23 17.36 2.97
CA VAL A 100 -27.26 18.32 2.57
C VAL A 100 -28.58 17.98 3.25
N TYR A 101 -29.45 18.98 3.38
CA TYR A 101 -30.78 18.80 3.94
C TYR A 101 -31.78 19.77 3.29
N PRO A 102 -33.09 19.43 3.29
CA PRO A 102 -34.12 20.34 2.79
C PRO A 102 -34.20 21.60 3.66
N LEU A 103 -34.36 22.78 3.04
CA LEU A 103 -34.36 24.07 3.75
C LEU A 103 -35.49 24.22 4.80
N HIS A 104 -36.55 23.41 4.72
CA HIS A 104 -37.65 23.43 5.68
C HIS A 104 -37.38 22.61 6.95
N MET A 105 -36.31 21.81 6.96
CA MET A 105 -36.00 20.90 8.06
C MET A 105 -35.18 21.61 9.14
N THR A 106 -35.49 21.34 10.41
CA THR A 106 -34.79 21.95 11.53
C THR A 106 -33.48 21.23 11.84
N ARG A 107 -32.63 21.88 12.63
CA ARG A 107 -31.34 21.31 13.05
C ARG A 107 -31.53 20.01 13.82
N GLU A 108 -32.53 19.95 14.68
CA GLU A 108 -32.84 18.81 15.54
C GLU A 108 -33.34 17.62 14.72
N GLU A 109 -34.13 17.88 13.68
CA GLU A 109 -34.61 16.85 12.76
C GLU A 109 -33.44 16.25 11.96
N VAL A 110 -32.52 17.09 11.46
CA VAL A 110 -31.29 16.62 10.80
C VAL A 110 -30.41 15.86 11.78
N GLU A 111 -30.25 16.34 13.01
CA GLU A 111 -29.44 15.70 14.05
C GLU A 111 -29.88 14.26 14.31
N ARG A 112 -31.18 14.03 14.41
CA ARG A 112 -31.77 12.70 14.65
C ARG A 112 -31.38 11.68 13.58
N GLU A 113 -31.13 12.12 12.35
CA GLU A 113 -30.71 11.22 11.25
C GLU A 113 -29.20 11.02 11.18
N VAL A 114 -28.41 11.97 11.69
CA VAL A 114 -26.95 11.98 11.53
C VAL A 114 -26.21 11.68 12.82
N ILE A 115 -26.90 11.53 13.95
CA ILE A 115 -26.30 11.23 15.25
C ILE A 115 -25.45 9.95 15.21
N GLY A 116 -24.34 9.94 15.96
CA GLY A 116 -23.52 8.75 16.19
C GLY A 116 -24.02 7.94 17.39
N THR A 117 -23.43 6.77 17.61
CA THR A 117 -23.80 5.89 18.74
C THR A 117 -23.71 6.61 20.09
N PHE A 118 -22.70 7.46 20.26
CA PHE A 118 -22.48 8.25 21.48
C PHE A 118 -22.85 9.73 21.32
N GLY A 119 -23.73 10.04 20.37
CA GLY A 119 -24.06 11.41 20.04
C GLY A 119 -23.09 12.02 19.02
N GLY A 120 -22.85 13.32 19.16
CA GLY A 120 -21.98 14.07 18.27
C GLY A 120 -22.20 15.56 18.38
N ARG A 121 -21.70 16.31 17.39
CA ARG A 121 -21.91 17.76 17.29
C ARG A 121 -21.88 18.24 15.85
N PHE A 122 -22.65 19.27 15.55
CA PHE A 122 -22.47 20.02 14.30
C PHE A 122 -21.22 20.89 14.38
N GLU A 123 -20.34 20.74 13.40
CA GLU A 123 -19.28 21.70 13.12
C GLU A 123 -19.81 22.83 12.23
N GLN A 124 -20.71 22.51 11.29
CA GLN A 124 -21.35 23.48 10.41
C GLN A 124 -22.82 23.09 10.16
N PHE A 125 -23.71 24.08 10.13
CA PHE A 125 -25.12 23.90 9.80
C PHE A 125 -25.68 25.19 9.20
N GLY A 126 -26.22 25.13 7.99
CA GLY A 126 -26.87 26.28 7.34
C GLY A 126 -26.92 26.15 5.82
N ASN A 127 -27.78 26.95 5.17
CA ASN A 127 -27.92 26.99 3.71
C ASN A 127 -28.16 25.61 3.05
N GLY A 128 -28.89 24.72 3.74
CA GLY A 128 -29.18 23.37 3.25
C GLY A 128 -27.96 22.43 3.24
N ARG A 129 -26.88 22.78 3.97
CA ARG A 129 -25.66 21.97 4.12
C ARG A 129 -25.26 21.83 5.58
N PHE A 130 -24.66 20.71 5.92
CA PHE A 130 -24.14 20.47 7.26
C PHE A 130 -22.85 19.66 7.25
N LYS A 131 -22.10 19.82 8.33
CA LYS A 131 -20.97 18.96 8.70
C LYS A 131 -21.14 18.56 10.16
N TYR A 132 -21.31 17.27 10.40
CA TYR A 132 -21.58 16.71 11.73
C TYR A 132 -20.47 15.73 12.11
N ILE A 133 -19.94 15.85 13.33
CA ILE A 133 -18.97 14.92 13.90
C ILE A 133 -19.77 13.94 14.77
N ALA A 134 -19.97 12.73 14.26
CA ALA A 134 -20.62 11.63 14.96
C ALA A 134 -19.59 10.88 15.80
N TYR A 135 -19.84 10.72 17.10
CA TYR A 135 -18.97 9.92 17.97
C TYR A 135 -19.29 8.44 17.83
N THR A 136 -18.25 7.65 17.59
CA THR A 136 -18.32 6.19 17.37
C THR A 136 -17.40 5.47 18.35
N ASP A 137 -17.58 4.16 18.46
CA ASP A 137 -16.63 3.29 19.18
C ASP A 137 -15.28 3.22 18.44
#